data_AF-A0A542RIJ7-F1
#
_entry.id   AF-A0A542RIJ7-F1
#
_cell.length_a   1.000
_cell.length_b   1.000
_cell.length_c   1.000
_cell.angle_alpha   90.00
_cell.angle_beta   90.00
_cell.angle_gamma   90.00
#
_symmetry.space_group_name_H-M   'P 1'
#
loop_
_entity.id
_entity.type
_entity.pdbx_description
1 polymer ?
#
loop_
_entity_poly.entity_id
_entity_poly.type
_entity_poly.pdbx_seq_one_letter_code
_entity_poly.pdbx_strand_id
1 'polypeptide(L)'
;MKKFMTSLATLALLTSAVPAFAQEGQQSPTTTATTQYSSSKISSDEDEKYEDVYQDIGVKFNYIPGADRYKWVRYNITDGYEDASGTSYTTSSKIYSLRIGKLYRIHAYAVDENNRILAVSAPVEIRGEKGWDTVINFWLK
;
A
#
# COMPACT_ATOMS: atom_id res chain seq x y z
N MET A 1 63.78 -5.63 16.08
CA MET A 1 62.98 -6.63 16.82
C MET A 1 61.97 -5.93 17.71
N LYS A 2 60.66 -6.12 17.48
CA LYS A 2 59.62 -6.50 18.47
C LYS A 2 58.25 -6.35 17.81
N LYS A 3 57.60 -7.50 17.62
CA LYS A 3 56.24 -7.68 17.12
C LYS A 3 55.30 -7.59 18.33
N PHE A 4 54.13 -6.99 18.16
CA PHE A 4 52.99 -7.25 19.04
C PHE A 4 51.87 -7.86 18.19
N MET A 5 51.65 -9.14 18.47
CA MET A 5 50.52 -9.97 18.04
C MET A 5 49.38 -9.86 19.07
N THR A 6 48.27 -10.54 18.78
CA THR A 6 47.12 -10.92 19.64
C THR A 6 45.92 -9.99 19.48
N SER A 7 44.97 -10.20 18.55
CA SER A 7 43.94 -11.26 18.43
C SER A 7 43.00 -11.36 19.63
N LEU A 8 41.71 -11.02 19.46
CA LEU A 8 40.67 -11.26 20.46
C LEU A 8 39.38 -11.80 19.81
N ALA A 9 39.21 -13.10 20.03
CA ALA A 9 38.00 -13.90 20.30
C ALA A 9 36.66 -13.60 19.57
N THR A 10 36.28 -14.58 18.75
CA THR A 10 34.93 -15.03 18.36
C THR A 10 34.08 -15.48 19.56
N LEU A 11 32.75 -15.29 19.52
CA LEU A 11 31.63 -16.08 20.13
C LEU A 11 30.44 -15.12 20.47
N ALA A 12 29.15 -15.42 20.32
CA ALA A 12 28.44 -16.70 20.23
C ALA A 12 27.15 -16.56 19.38
N LEU A 13 26.77 -17.63 18.69
CA LEU A 13 25.46 -17.83 18.06
C LEU A 13 24.41 -18.07 19.14
N LEU A 14 23.39 -17.21 19.24
CA LEU A 14 22.20 -17.47 20.06
C LEU A 14 21.29 -18.44 19.30
N THR A 15 21.43 -19.74 19.58
CA THR A 15 20.44 -20.76 19.22
C THR A 15 19.35 -20.78 20.29
N SER A 16 18.24 -20.07 20.08
CA SER A 16 17.07 -20.20 20.95
C SER A 16 16.33 -21.50 20.58
N ALA A 17 16.43 -22.50 21.46
CA ALA A 17 15.70 -23.75 21.40
C ALA A 17 14.18 -23.49 21.46
N VAL A 18 13.44 -24.05 20.49
CA VAL A 18 11.98 -24.13 20.54
C VAL A 18 11.63 -25.44 21.24
N PRO A 19 10.76 -25.46 22.27
CA PRO A 19 10.30 -26.72 22.86
C PRO A 19 9.48 -27.52 21.85
N ALA A 20 9.91 -28.74 21.56
CA ALA A 20 9.11 -29.76 20.89
C ALA A 20 8.07 -30.29 21.89
N PHE A 21 6.82 -29.86 21.75
CA PHE A 21 5.72 -30.48 22.48
C PHE A 21 5.33 -31.79 21.81
N ALA A 22 5.35 -32.84 22.63
CA ALA A 22 5.09 -34.22 22.29
C ALA A 22 3.71 -34.45 21.66
N GLN A 23 3.68 -35.33 20.66
CA GLN A 23 2.47 -36.00 20.19
C GLN A 23 2.01 -37.00 21.26
N GLU A 24 0.79 -36.85 21.78
CA GLU A 24 0.05 -37.94 22.39
C GLU A 24 -1.45 -37.82 22.05
N GLY A 25 -2.06 -38.95 21.70
CA GLY A 25 -3.47 -39.22 21.98
C GLY A 25 -4.47 -39.02 20.84
N GLN A 26 -4.69 -40.09 20.05
CA GLN A 26 -5.99 -40.34 19.45
C GLN A 26 -7.07 -40.40 20.54
N GLN A 27 -8.10 -39.55 20.45
CA GLN A 27 -9.42 -39.88 20.96
C GLN A 27 -10.49 -39.25 20.09
N SER A 28 -11.22 -40.10 19.37
CA SER A 28 -12.43 -39.78 18.62
C SER A 28 -13.56 -39.39 19.58
N PRO A 29 -14.45 -38.45 19.20
CA PRO A 29 -15.84 -38.55 19.57
C PRO A 29 -16.72 -38.80 18.34
N THR A 30 -17.53 -39.85 18.48
CA THR A 30 -18.66 -40.25 17.66
C THR A 30 -19.68 -39.12 17.43
N THR A 31 -20.15 -39.05 16.19
CA THR A 31 -21.30 -38.35 15.58
C THR A 31 -22.40 -37.77 16.47
N THR A 32 -22.78 -36.52 16.16
CA THR A 32 -24.19 -36.07 16.10
C THR A 32 -24.39 -35.15 14.88
N ALA A 33 -25.55 -35.27 14.25
CA ALA A 33 -25.82 -34.99 12.84
C ALA A 33 -26.16 -33.53 12.46
N THR A 34 -26.19 -33.34 11.13
CA THR A 34 -27.02 -32.42 10.32
C THR A 34 -26.71 -30.93 10.34
N THR A 35 -26.08 -30.44 9.27
CA THR A 35 -26.78 -29.60 8.27
C THR A 35 -26.09 -29.78 6.91
N GLN A 36 -26.83 -30.24 5.90
CA GLN A 36 -26.40 -30.13 4.50
C GLN A 36 -26.35 -28.65 4.15
N TYR A 37 -25.17 -28.04 4.15
CA TYR A 37 -24.98 -26.88 3.30
C TYR A 37 -24.81 -27.41 1.89
N SER A 38 -25.89 -27.30 1.14
CA SER A 38 -25.88 -27.39 -0.32
C SER A 38 -24.75 -26.48 -0.81
N SER A 39 -23.65 -27.08 -1.25
CA SER A 39 -22.64 -26.38 -2.04
C SER A 39 -23.27 -26.15 -3.41
N SER A 40 -24.12 -25.14 -3.50
CA SER A 40 -24.35 -24.50 -4.78
C SER A 40 -23.00 -23.93 -5.18
N LYS A 41 -22.34 -24.61 -6.12
CA LYS A 41 -21.34 -24.01 -7.01
C LYS A 41 -21.95 -22.71 -7.52
N ILE A 42 -21.60 -21.60 -6.87
CA ILE A 42 -21.80 -20.28 -7.46
C ILE A 42 -20.84 -20.28 -8.65
N SER A 43 -21.42 -20.30 -9.85
CA SER A 43 -20.72 -20.00 -11.07
C SER A 43 -20.10 -18.62 -10.92
N SER A 44 -18.80 -18.58 -10.67
CA SER A 44 -18.02 -17.36 -10.53
C SER A 44 -17.66 -16.82 -11.92
N ASP A 45 -18.66 -16.35 -12.66
CA ASP A 45 -18.50 -15.62 -13.92
C ASP A 45 -19.46 -14.41 -13.92
N GLU A 46 -19.51 -13.69 -12.79
CA GLU A 46 -19.92 -12.29 -12.84
C GLU A 46 -18.62 -11.48 -12.92
N ASP A 47 -18.32 -10.93 -14.11
CA ASP A 47 -17.27 -9.93 -14.27
C ASP A 47 -17.54 -8.80 -13.28
N GLU A 48 -16.75 -8.71 -12.19
CA GLU A 48 -16.88 -7.65 -11.20
C GLU A 48 -16.81 -6.30 -11.93
N LYS A 49 -17.88 -5.50 -11.84
CA LYS A 49 -17.88 -4.18 -12.49
C LYS A 49 -16.76 -3.34 -11.89
N TYR A 50 -16.04 -2.60 -12.72
CA TYR A 50 -14.91 -1.78 -12.27
C TYR A 50 -15.24 -0.92 -11.04
N GLU A 51 -16.42 -0.29 -11.04
CA GLU A 51 -16.91 0.58 -9.98
C GLU A 51 -17.18 -0.15 -8.65
N ASP A 52 -17.32 -1.48 -8.68
CA ASP A 52 -17.45 -2.30 -7.48
C ASP A 52 -16.10 -2.63 -6.83
N VAL A 53 -15.00 -2.52 -7.58
CA VAL A 53 -13.64 -2.90 -7.15
C VAL A 53 -12.74 -1.68 -6.96
N TYR A 54 -12.93 -0.65 -7.78
CA TYR A 54 -12.03 0.48 -7.92
C TYR A 54 -12.77 1.81 -7.83
N GLN A 55 -12.07 2.79 -7.26
CA GLN A 55 -12.45 4.18 -7.21
C GLN A 55 -11.43 5.01 -8.00
N ASP A 56 -11.91 5.94 -8.81
CA ASP A 56 -11.10 7.00 -9.40
C ASP A 56 -11.29 8.29 -8.60
N ILE A 57 -10.21 9.02 -8.37
CA ILE A 57 -10.24 10.28 -7.61
C ILE A 57 -9.68 11.44 -8.43
N GLY A 58 -10.23 12.63 -8.19
CA GLY A 58 -9.65 13.88 -8.66
C GLY A 58 -8.59 14.41 -7.70
N VAL A 59 -7.58 15.08 -8.23
CA VAL A 59 -6.64 15.87 -7.44
C VAL A 59 -6.52 17.26 -8.02
N LYS A 60 -6.38 18.26 -7.14
CA LYS A 60 -6.15 19.66 -7.49
C LYS A 60 -4.94 20.18 -6.75
N PHE A 61 -4.19 21.05 -7.40
CA PHE A 61 -2.98 21.67 -6.88
C PHE A 61 -3.21 23.19 -6.77
N ASN A 62 -2.70 23.82 -5.71
CA ASN A 62 -2.57 25.27 -5.72
C ASN A 62 -1.50 25.70 -6.75
N TYR A 63 -1.67 26.90 -7.32
CA TYR A 63 -0.69 27.46 -8.25
C TYR A 63 0.65 27.73 -7.55
N ILE A 64 1.75 27.25 -8.15
CA ILE A 64 3.11 27.51 -7.73
C ILE A 64 3.83 28.32 -8.81
N PRO A 65 4.31 29.55 -8.52
CA PRO A 65 5.08 30.34 -9.47
C PRO A 65 6.33 29.58 -9.94
N GLY A 66 6.58 29.58 -11.25
CA GLY A 66 7.72 28.90 -11.87
C GLY A 66 7.56 27.39 -12.06
N ALA A 67 6.44 26.80 -11.63
CA ALA A 67 6.16 25.39 -11.92
C ALA A 67 5.78 25.19 -13.40
N ASP A 68 6.46 24.24 -14.04
CA ASP A 68 6.12 23.76 -15.39
C ASP A 68 5.06 22.67 -15.33
N ARG A 69 5.14 21.79 -14.32
CA ARG A 69 4.25 20.64 -14.14
C ARG A 69 4.13 20.21 -12.69
N TYR A 70 3.04 19.52 -12.40
CA TYR A 70 2.75 18.91 -11.11
C TYR A 70 2.91 17.40 -11.22
N LYS A 71 3.53 16.78 -10.22
CA LYS A 71 3.68 15.34 -10.13
C LYS A 71 2.97 14.83 -8.89
N TRP A 72 2.49 13.61 -8.94
CA TRP A 72 1.96 12.91 -7.78
C TRP A 72 2.50 11.49 -7.71
N VAL A 73 2.60 10.96 -6.50
CA VAL A 73 2.98 9.57 -6.22
C VAL A 73 2.00 9.01 -5.21
N ARG A 74 1.45 7.84 -5.51
CA ARG A 74 0.52 7.07 -4.68
C ARG A 74 1.22 5.82 -4.18
N TYR A 75 1.22 5.65 -2.87
CA TYR A 75 1.68 4.45 -2.18
C TYR A 75 0.48 3.69 -1.64
N ASN A 76 0.42 2.39 -1.89
CA ASN A 76 -0.54 1.50 -1.22
C ASN A 76 0.02 1.14 0.15
N ILE A 77 -0.47 1.81 1.19
CA ILE A 77 -0.01 1.61 2.57
C ILE A 77 -0.49 0.27 3.13
N THR A 78 -1.63 -0.22 2.64
CA THR A 78 -2.18 -1.50 3.11
C THR A 78 -1.30 -2.68 2.71
N ASP A 79 -0.78 -2.63 1.49
CA ASP A 79 0.00 -3.73 0.90
C ASP A 79 1.52 -3.43 0.88
N GLY A 80 1.93 -2.21 1.23
CA GLY A 80 3.32 -1.85 1.50
C GLY A 80 4.19 -1.55 0.28
N TYR A 81 3.61 -1.07 -0.83
CA TYR A 81 4.36 -0.80 -2.07
C TYR A 81 4.00 0.55 -2.72
N GLU A 82 4.93 1.10 -3.53
CA GLU A 82 4.62 2.23 -4.41
C GLU A 82 3.76 1.75 -5.57
N ASP A 83 2.58 2.35 -5.71
CA ASP A 83 1.52 1.79 -6.54
C ASP A 83 1.42 2.48 -7.90
N ALA A 84 1.41 3.81 -7.91
CA ALA A 84 1.36 4.58 -9.16
C ALA A 84 1.93 5.99 -8.99
N SER A 85 2.36 6.59 -10.09
CA SER A 85 2.69 8.01 -10.15
C SER A 85 2.18 8.64 -11.44
N GLY A 86 2.09 9.96 -11.46
CA GLY A 86 1.61 10.71 -12.61
C GLY A 86 2.14 12.12 -12.67
N THR A 87 1.97 12.74 -13.84
CA THR A 87 2.36 14.12 -14.13
C THR A 87 1.18 14.85 -14.77
N SER A 88 0.97 16.11 -14.41
CA SER A 88 -0.01 17.01 -15.01
C SER A 88 0.61 18.35 -15.33
N TYR A 89 0.28 18.90 -16.50
CA TYR A 89 0.67 20.25 -16.93
C TYR A 89 -0.36 21.31 -16.52
N THR A 90 -1.38 20.92 -15.77
CA THR A 90 -2.40 21.81 -15.22
C THR A 90 -2.52 21.62 -13.70
N THR A 91 -3.27 22.48 -13.04
CA THR A 91 -3.52 22.43 -11.60
C THR A 91 -4.53 21.35 -11.20
N SER A 92 -4.81 20.37 -12.06
CA SER A 92 -5.66 19.22 -11.75
C SER A 92 -5.17 17.95 -12.44
N SER A 93 -5.52 16.80 -11.87
CA SER A 93 -5.25 15.48 -12.45
C SER A 93 -6.30 14.47 -11.95
N LYS A 94 -6.34 13.30 -12.58
CA LYS A 94 -7.11 12.14 -12.09
C LYS A 94 -6.15 11.03 -11.71
N ILE A 95 -6.44 10.36 -10.60
CA ILE A 95 -5.74 9.16 -10.14
C ILE A 95 -6.74 8.01 -10.23
N TYR A 96 -6.42 7.03 -11.07
CA TYR A 96 -7.32 5.92 -11.40
C TYR A 96 -7.05 4.69 -10.55
N SER A 97 -8.06 3.85 -10.37
CA SER A 97 -7.90 2.47 -9.87
C SER A 97 -7.43 2.36 -8.42
N LEU A 98 -7.93 3.21 -7.51
CA LEU A 98 -7.78 2.98 -6.09
C LEU A 98 -8.69 1.81 -5.70
N ARG A 99 -8.11 0.66 -5.37
CA ARG A 99 -8.91 -0.49 -4.91
C ARG A 99 -9.71 -0.14 -3.66
N ILE A 100 -11.01 -0.40 -3.69
CA ILE A 100 -11.92 -0.13 -2.57
C ILE A 100 -11.48 -0.91 -1.33
N GLY A 101 -11.54 -0.25 -0.17
CA GLY A 101 -11.15 -0.79 1.12
C GLY A 101 -9.65 -0.70 1.43
N LYS A 102 -8.79 -0.34 0.46
CA LYS A 102 -7.34 -0.14 0.68
C LYS A 102 -7.04 1.30 1.09
N LEU A 103 -6.07 1.47 1.99
CA LEU A 103 -5.51 2.75 2.41
C LEU A 103 -4.31 3.13 1.53
N TYR A 104 -4.34 4.34 0.99
CA TYR A 104 -3.30 4.92 0.17
C TYR A 104 -2.74 6.20 0.81
N ARG A 105 -1.46 6.46 0.57
CA ARG A 105 -0.82 7.74 0.88
C ARG A 105 -0.38 8.40 -0.42
N ILE A 106 -0.71 9.66 -0.59
CA ILE A 106 -0.44 10.40 -1.83
C ILE A 106 0.39 11.63 -1.49
N HIS A 107 1.47 11.82 -2.26
CA HIS A 107 2.30 13.01 -2.23
C HIS A 107 2.18 13.76 -3.55
N ALA A 108 2.20 15.09 -3.50
CA ALA A 108 2.25 15.94 -4.68
C ALA A 108 3.47 16.85 -4.65
N TYR A 109 3.96 17.18 -5.84
CA TYR A 109 5.14 18.00 -6.08
C TYR A 109 4.84 18.99 -7.21
N ALA A 110 5.31 20.23 -7.07
CA ALA A 110 5.48 21.13 -8.20
C ALA A 110 6.94 21.08 -8.66
N VAL A 111 7.18 20.96 -9.96
CA VAL A 111 8.53 20.92 -10.53
C VAL A 111 8.68 21.92 -11.67
N ASP A 112 9.91 22.41 -11.86
CA ASP A 112 10.27 23.24 -13.01
C ASP A 112 10.55 22.39 -14.28
N GLU A 113 10.88 23.07 -15.37
CA GLU A 113 11.22 22.46 -16.67
C GLU A 113 12.33 21.39 -16.53
N ASN A 114 13.28 21.60 -15.60
CA ASN A 114 14.45 20.76 -15.35
C ASN A 114 14.20 19.64 -14.32
N ASN A 115 12.95 19.37 -13.93
CA ASN A 115 12.57 18.42 -12.87
C ASN A 115 13.04 18.80 -11.45
N ARG A 116 13.45 20.05 -11.20
CA ARG A 116 13.75 20.49 -9.83
C ARG A 116 12.44 20.68 -9.07
N ILE A 117 12.38 20.14 -7.86
CA ILE A 117 11.23 20.34 -6.97
C ILE A 117 11.21 21.79 -6.47
N LEU A 118 10.10 22.46 -6.69
CA LEU A 118 9.84 23.83 -6.25
C LEU A 118 9.01 23.87 -4.96
N ALA A 119 8.04 22.97 -4.83
CA ALA A 119 7.16 22.87 -3.68
C ALA A 119 6.66 21.42 -3.50
N VAL A 120 6.33 21.06 -2.26
CA VAL A 120 5.85 19.71 -1.89
C VAL A 120 4.63 19.80 -0.98
N SER A 121 3.74 18.82 -1.09
CA SER A 121 2.57 18.73 -0.20
C SER A 121 2.90 17.93 1.05
N ALA A 122 2.13 18.16 2.12
CA ALA A 122 2.01 17.13 3.15
C ALA A 122 1.42 15.84 2.52
N PRO A 123 1.77 14.65 3.04
CA PRO A 123 1.10 13.42 2.63
C PRO A 123 -0.40 13.50 2.95
N VAL A 124 -1.23 13.07 2.01
CA VAL A 124 -2.66 12.86 2.25
C VAL A 124 -2.92 11.36 2.24
N GLU A 125 -3.58 10.88 3.28
CA GLU A 125 -4.03 9.49 3.36
C GLU A 125 -5.52 9.40 3.04
N ILE A 126 -5.87 8.43 2.20
CA ILE A 126 -7.24 8.22 1.73
C ILE A 126 -7.51 6.72 1.62
N ARG A 127 -8.72 6.31 2.00
CA ARG A 127 -9.20 4.96 1.76
C ARG A 127 -10.02 4.94 0.47
N GLY A 128 -9.84 3.92 -0.36
CA GLY A 128 -10.70 3.71 -1.52
C GLY A 128 -12.13 3.40 -1.07
N GLU A 129 -13.10 4.19 -1.52
CA GLU A 129 -14.51 4.09 -1.12
C GLU A 129 -15.44 3.96 -2.33
N LYS A 130 -16.47 3.11 -2.21
CA LYS A 130 -17.40 2.82 -3.30
C LYS A 130 -18.39 3.96 -3.50
N GLY A 131 -18.53 4.43 -4.74
CA GLY A 131 -19.58 5.40 -5.14
C GLY A 131 -19.33 6.85 -4.73
N TRP A 132 -18.09 7.21 -4.36
CA TRP A 132 -17.72 8.58 -4.00
C TRP A 132 -16.93 9.27 -5.10
N ASP A 133 -17.35 10.46 -5.51
CA ASP A 133 -16.56 11.37 -6.34
C ASP A 133 -15.62 12.18 -5.42
N THR A 134 -14.45 11.59 -5.11
CA THR A 134 -13.50 12.21 -4.18
C THR A 134 -12.53 13.13 -4.91
N VAL A 135 -12.39 14.35 -4.40
CA VAL A 135 -11.39 15.33 -4.88
C VAL A 135 -10.48 15.77 -3.75
N ILE A 136 -9.18 15.53 -3.90
CA ILE A 136 -8.15 15.98 -2.94
C ILE A 136 -7.56 17.30 -3.40
N ASN A 137 -7.51 18.29 -2.51
CA ASN A 137 -6.84 19.56 -2.77
C ASN A 137 -5.48 19.56 -2.07
N PHE A 138 -4.40 19.45 -2.85
CA PHE A 138 -3.04 19.55 -2.36
C PHE A 138 -2.62 21.01 -2.21
N TRP A 139 -2.18 21.35 -1.00
CA TRP A 139 -1.53 22.62 -0.73
C TRP A 139 -0.01 22.40 -0.65
N LEU A 140 0.67 22.77 -1.74
CA LEU A 140 2.11 22.69 -1.94
C LEU A 140 2.78 23.93 -1.32
N LYS A 141 3.88 23.70 -0.58
CA LYS A 141 4.71 24.74 0.06
C LYS A 141 6.18 24.52 -0.20
#